data_AF-A0A2A2CZV2-F1
#
_entry.id   AF-A0A2A2CZV2-F1
#
_cell.length_a   1.000
_cell.length_b   1.000
_cell.length_c   1.000
_cell.angle_alpha   90.00
_cell.angle_beta   90.00
_cell.angle_gamma   90.00
#
_symmetry.space_group_name_H-M   'P 1'
#
loop_
_entity.id
_entity.type
_entity.pdbx_description
1 polymer ?
#
loop_
_entity_poly.entity_id
_entity_poly.type
_entity_poly.pdbx_seq_one_letter_code
_entity_poly.pdbx_strand_id
1 'polypeptide(L)' 'MRWLGAGDIARLWGIAPGSVYRHASERGWRRLSRSGRTYYHEADVQETLESRTGTAKTG' A
#
# COMPACT_ATOMS: atom_id res chain seq x y z
N MET A 1 0.63 10.79 -10.95
CA MET A 1 0.06 10.51 -9.61
C MET A 1 -0.95 9.39 -9.73
N ARG A 2 -0.66 8.20 -9.18
CA ARG A 2 -1.50 7.01 -9.32
C ARG A 2 -2.22 6.70 -8.00
N TRP A 3 -3.44 6.19 -8.14
CA TRP A 3 -4.25 5.70 -7.04
C TRP A 3 -4.39 4.18 -7.18
N LEU A 4 -4.08 3.44 -6.12
CA LEU A 4 -4.01 1.98 -6.12
C LEU A 4 -5.09 1.39 -5.21
N GLY A 5 -5.81 0.39 -5.70
CA GLY A 5 -6.78 -0.34 -4.87
C GLY A 5 -6.07 -1.25 -3.86
N ALA A 6 -6.69 -1.49 -2.71
CA ALA A 6 -6.12 -2.38 -1.69
C ALA A 6 -5.75 -3.77 -2.24
N GLY A 7 -6.58 -4.32 -3.14
CA GLY A 7 -6.34 -5.61 -3.77
C GLY A 7 -5.22 -5.61 -4.82
N ASP A 8 -4.95 -4.47 -5.47
CA ASP A 8 -3.82 -4.31 -6.36
C ASP A 8 -2.52 -4.20 -5.56
N ILE A 9 -2.53 -3.41 -4.48
CA ILE A 9 -1.38 -3.26 -3.57
C ILE A 9 -1.01 -4.61 -2.96
N ALA A 10 -2.00 -5.38 -2.48
CA ALA A 10 -1.76 -6.71 -1.93
C ALA A 10 -1.03 -7.63 -2.93
N ARG A 11 -1.42 -7.59 -4.21
CA ARG A 11 -0.79 -8.41 -5.27
C ARG A 11 0.59 -7.89 -5.67
N LEU A 12 0.73 -6.59 -5.88
CA LEU A 12 1.96 -5.95 -6.33
C LEU A 12 3.12 -6.10 -5.32
N TRP A 13 2.82 -6.03 -4.02
CA TRP A 13 3.81 -6.18 -2.94
C TRP A 13 3.78 -7.56 -2.25
N GLY A 14 2.93 -8.48 -2.69
CA GLY A 14 2.85 -9.84 -2.14
C GLY A 14 2.44 -9.89 -0.66
N ILE A 15 1.66 -8.92 -0.17
CA ILE A 15 1.22 -8.85 1.23
C ILE A 15 -0.26 -9.15 1.37
N ALA A 16 -0.67 -9.62 2.55
CA ALA A 16 -2.08 -9.83 2.86
C ALA A 16 -2.87 -8.50 2.77
N PRO A 17 -4.13 -8.50 2.27
CA PRO A 17 -4.98 -7.31 2.21
C PRO A 17 -5.14 -6.62 3.57
N GLY A 18 -5.24 -7.40 4.65
CA GLY A 18 -5.27 -6.88 6.03
C GLY A 18 -4.02 -6.09 6.42
N SER A 19 -2.85 -6.45 5.89
CA SER A 19 -1.62 -5.68 6.08
C SER A 19 -1.67 -4.34 5.34
N VAL A 20 -2.30 -4.28 4.17
CA VAL A 20 -2.51 -3.00 3.45
C VAL A 20 -3.32 -2.03 4.31
N TYR A 21 -4.45 -2.47 4.86
CA TYR A 21 -5.28 -1.63 5.71
C TYR A 21 -4.57 -1.21 7.00
N ARG A 22 -3.81 -2.11 7.62
CA ARG A 22 -2.98 -1.79 8.79
C ARG A 22 -1.94 -0.73 8.48
N HIS A 23 -1.16 -0.90 7.41
CA HIS A 23 -0.18 0.11 6.99
C HIS A 23 -0.83 1.45 6.64
N ALA A 24 -1.96 1.42 5.92
CA ALA A 24 -2.71 2.63 5.60
C ALA A 24 -3.18 3.37 6.84
N SER A 25 -3.62 2.64 7.88
CA SER A 25 -4.06 3.23 9.14
C SER A 25 -2.90 3.74 9.99
N GLU A 26 -1.82 2.96 10.12
CA GLU A 26 -0.64 3.30 10.94
C GLU A 26 0.15 4.49 10.37
N ARG A 27 0.24 4.59 9.04
CA ARG A 27 0.99 5.65 8.35
C ARG A 27 0.10 6.79 7.84
N GLY A 28 -1.21 6.70 8.03
CA GLY A 28 -2.16 7.73 7.61
C GLY A 28 -2.17 7.95 6.10
N TRP A 29 -2.18 6.88 5.31
CA TRP A 29 -2.15 6.98 3.85
C TRP A 29 -3.32 7.81 3.32
N ARG A 30 -3.04 8.64 2.31
CA ARG A 30 -4.06 9.39 1.59
C ARG A 30 -4.99 8.40 0.89
N ARG A 31 -6.28 8.55 1.16
CA ARG A 31 -7.36 7.72 0.62
C ARG A 31 -8.27 8.52 -0.29
N LEU A 32 -8.68 7.91 -1.38
CA LEU A 32 -9.68 8.42 -2.31
C LEU A 32 -10.80 7.40 -2.45
N SER A 33 -12.03 7.82 -2.16
CA SER A 33 -13.23 7.01 -2.39
C SER A 33 -13.82 7.36 -3.75
N ARG A 34 -13.85 6.39 -4.67
CA ARG A 34 -14.44 6.58 -6.01
C ARG A 34 -15.27 5.37 -6.39
N SER A 35 -16.54 5.61 -6.75
CA SER A 35 -17.49 4.57 -7.18
C SER A 35 -17.57 3.38 -6.21
N GLY A 36 -17.64 3.66 -4.90
CA GLY A 36 -17.74 2.62 -3.85
C GLY A 36 -16.45 1.86 -3.56
N ARG A 37 -15.32 2.24 -4.17
CA ARG A 37 -14.01 1.65 -3.92
C ARG A 37 -13.06 2.66 -3.26
N THR A 38 -12.27 2.15 -2.32
CA THR A 38 -11.19 2.91 -1.67
C THR A 38 -9.87 2.67 -2.41
N TYR A 39 -9.22 3.76 -2.77
CA TYR A 39 -7.90 3.76 -3.36
C TYR A 39 -6.92 4.51 -2.45
N TYR A 40 -5.66 4.12 -2.50
CA TYR A 40 -4.57 4.74 -1.75
C TYR A 40 -3.58 5.41 -2.70
N HIS A 41 -2.99 6.51 -2.25
CA HIS A 41 -2.03 7.24 -3.05
C HIS A 41 -0.72 6.43 -3.18
N GLU A 42 -0.25 6.22 -4.41
CA GLU A 42 0.92 5.39 -4.70
C GLU A 42 2.16 5.81 -3.90
N ALA A 43 2.42 7.11 -3.72
CA ALA A 43 3.60 7.56 -2.98
C ALA A 43 3.59 7.12 -1.51
N ASP A 44 2.42 7.06 -0.86
CA ASP A 44 2.34 6.65 0.55
C ASP A 44 2.56 5.13 0.68
N VAL A 45 2.05 4.38 -0.31
CA VAL A 45 2.26 2.93 -0.46
C VAL A 45 3.74 2.64 -0.63
N GLN A 46 4.39 3.32 -1.58
CA GLN A 46 5.80 3.19 -1.89
C GLN A 46 6.68 3.55 -0.69
N GLU A 47 6.48 4.72 -0.08
CA GLU A 47 7.24 5.14 1.11
C GLU A 47 7.17 4.10 2.23
N THR A 48 6.00 3.49 2.44
CA THR A 48 5.79 2.53 3.53
C THR A 48 6.31 1.13 3.20
N LEU A 49 6.13 0.66 1.97
CA LEU A 49 6.43 -0.73 1.57
C LEU A 49 7.82 -0.89 0.93
N GLU A 50 8.34 0.12 0.22
CA GLU A 50 9.73 0.10 -0.27
C GLU A 50 10.74 0.21 0.88
N SER A 51 10.39 0.96 1.94
CA SER A 51 11.20 1.01 3.18
C SER A 51 11.40 -0.35 3.84
N ARG A 52 10.57 -1.37 3.53
CA ARG A 52 10.74 -2.76 4.01
C ARG A 52 11.51 -3.66 3.04
N THR A 53 11.60 -3.31 1.76
CA THR A 53 12.36 -4.09 0.76
C THR A 53 13.88 -3.90 0.91
N GLY A 54 14.32 -2.94 1.74
CA GLY A 54 15.71 -2.80 2.17
C GLY A 54 16.18 -3.80 3.24
N THR A 55 15.33 -4.72 3.72
CA THR A 55 15.71 -5.74 4.73
C THR A 55 15.38 -7.19 4.31
N ALA A 56 15.43 -7.47 3.01
CA ALA A 56 15.43 -8.84 2.49
C ALA A 56 16.08 -8.92 1.10
N LYS A 57 17.30 -8.39 0.98
CA LYS A 57 18.20 -8.76 -0.12
C LYS A 57 19.65 -8.84 0.38
N THR A 58 19.86 -9.75 1.33
CA THR A 58 21.17 -10.37 1.58
C THR A 58 20.95 -11.86 1.50
N GLY A 59 21.58 -12.47 0.50
CA GLY A 59 21.54 -13.89 0.17
C GLY A 59 22.24 -14.09 -1.16
#